data_AF-A0AAF0PVG5-F1
#
_entry.id   AF-A0AAF0PVG5-F1
#
_cell.length_a   1.000
_cell.length_b   1.000
_cell.length_c   1.000
_cell.angle_alpha   90.00
_cell.angle_beta   90.00
_cell.angle_gamma   90.00
#
_symmetry.space_group_name_H-M   'P 1'
#
loop_
_entity.id
_entity.type
_entity.pdbx_description
1 polymer ?
#
loop_
_entity_poly.entity_id
_entity_poly.type
_entity_poly.pdbx_seq_one_letter_code
_entity_poly.pdbx_strand_id
1 'polypeptide(L)'
;MDVNGSAMEVDVVNVSPCLASFVDDGTVESHRYFLARKTMLEMLKDRGFAIPNSEIDTTLQEFREKYGQRPDVERLRISAMHRTDLTNKASYPSFLS
;
A
#
# COMPACT_ATOMS: atom_id res chain seq x y z
N MET A 1 5.00 -18.98 32.28
CA MET A 1 6.37 -18.85 31.74
C MET A 1 6.22 -18.29 30.35
N ASP A 2 6.45 -16.99 30.27
CA ASP A 2 6.14 -16.12 29.16
C ASP A 2 7.07 -16.44 27.98
N VAL A 3 6.47 -16.83 26.85
CA VAL A 3 7.22 -16.96 25.59
C VAL A 3 7.44 -15.55 25.08
N ASN A 4 8.57 -15.01 25.50
CA ASN A 4 9.12 -13.73 25.10
C ASN A 4 9.22 -13.70 23.57
N GLY A 5 8.35 -12.93 22.93
CA GLY A 5 8.41 -12.64 21.50
C GLY A 5 9.69 -11.86 21.23
N SER A 6 10.75 -12.57 20.88
CA SER A 6 12.02 -11.98 20.49
C SER A 6 11.77 -11.18 19.21
N ALA A 7 11.65 -9.87 19.36
CA ALA A 7 11.89 -8.94 18.29
C ALA A 7 13.22 -9.35 17.64
N MET A 8 13.16 -9.67 16.35
CA MET A 8 14.35 -9.75 15.52
C MET A 8 14.97 -8.35 15.53
N GLU A 9 15.92 -8.15 16.44
CA GLU A 9 16.87 -7.05 16.37
C GLU A 9 17.63 -7.29 15.07
N VAL A 10 17.25 -6.53 14.04
CA VAL A 10 18.05 -6.44 12.83
C VAL A 10 19.33 -5.75 13.27
N ASP A 11 20.33 -6.56 13.58
CA ASP A 11 21.72 -6.14 13.68
C ASP A 11 21.98 -5.20 12.51
N VAL A 12 22.49 -4.00 12.81
CA VAL A 12 22.75 -2.95 11.83
C VAL A 12 23.98 -3.40 11.04
N VAL A 13 23.81 -4.45 10.23
CA VAL A 13 24.85 -4.99 9.38
C VAL A 13 25.24 -3.84 8.47
N ASN A 14 26.48 -3.40 8.60
CA ASN A 14 27.20 -2.45 7.75
C ASN A 14 26.74 -2.57 6.28
N VAL A 15 25.68 -1.84 5.94
CA VAL A 15 25.09 -1.84 4.61
C VAL A 15 26.13 -1.18 3.75
N SER A 16 26.73 -1.92 2.81
CA SER A 16 27.71 -1.36 1.88
C SER A 16 27.12 -0.07 1.28
N PRO A 17 27.90 1.02 1.12
CA PRO A 17 27.37 2.31 0.69
C PRO A 17 26.54 2.27 -0.60
N CYS A 18 26.75 1.25 -1.43
CA CYS A 18 25.98 1.01 -2.66
C CYS A 18 24.56 0.45 -2.43
N LEU A 19 24.29 -0.18 -1.29
CA LEU A 19 22.97 -0.73 -0.95
C LEU A 19 22.14 0.23 -0.10
N ALA A 20 22.79 1.17 0.59
CA ALA A 20 22.12 2.17 1.41
C ALA A 20 21.09 3.02 0.63
N SER A 21 21.33 3.28 -0.67
CA SER A 21 20.39 4.03 -1.52
C SER A 21 19.09 3.28 -1.84
N PHE A 22 19.03 1.98 -1.60
CA PHE A 22 17.83 1.15 -1.79
C PHE A 22 17.08 0.91 -0.49
N VAL A 23 17.64 1.35 0.64
CA VAL A 23 16.97 1.25 1.93
C VAL A 23 15.86 2.29 1.94
N ASP A 24 14.66 1.80 2.19
CA ASP A 24 13.48 2.62 2.30
C ASP A 24 13.48 3.35 3.66
N ASP A 25 13.67 4.67 3.65
CA ASP A 25 13.71 5.51 4.86
C ASP A 25 12.34 5.74 5.52
N GLY A 26 11.26 5.25 4.91
CA GLY A 26 9.91 5.41 5.46
C GLY A 26 9.49 4.29 6.40
N THR A 27 8.25 4.38 6.88
CA THR A 27 7.73 3.35 7.81
C THR A 27 7.34 2.07 7.06
N VAL A 28 7.54 0.92 7.72
CA VAL A 28 7.05 -0.39 7.25
C VAL A 28 5.52 -0.39 7.05
N GLU A 29 4.79 0.39 7.85
CA GLU A 29 3.34 0.53 7.74
C GLU A 29 2.93 1.18 6.42
N SER A 30 3.54 2.32 6.05
CA SER A 30 3.27 2.97 4.76
C SER A 30 3.58 2.08 3.56
N HIS A 31 4.67 1.31 3.63
CA HIS A 31 5.05 0.36 2.58
C HIS A 31 4.02 -0.76 2.42
N ARG A 32 3.53 -1.33 3.54
CA ARG A 32 2.48 -2.37 3.51
C ARG A 32 1.19 -1.84 2.90
N TYR A 33 0.74 -0.65 3.31
CA TYR A 33 -0.48 -0.06 2.76
C TYR A 33 -0.35 0.31 1.29
N PHE A 34 0.82 0.78 0.86
CA PHE A 34 1.12 1.05 -0.54
C PHE A 34 0.95 -0.22 -1.40
N LEU A 35 1.60 -1.32 -1.01
CA LEU A 35 1.50 -2.59 -1.74
C LEU A 35 0.05 -3.11 -1.76
N ALA A 36 -0.62 -3.12 -0.61
CA ALA A 36 -2.00 -3.57 -0.53
C ALA A 36 -2.95 -2.74 -1.41
N ARG A 37 -2.78 -1.41 -1.42
CA ARG A 37 -3.56 -0.52 -2.29
C ARG A 37 -3.29 -0.81 -3.76
N LYS A 38 -2.02 -0.97 -4.15
CA LYS A 38 -1.64 -1.25 -5.54
C LYS A 38 -2.28 -2.56 -6.04
N THR A 39 -2.16 -3.63 -5.26
CA THR A 39 -2.81 -4.91 -5.57
C THR A 39 -4.32 -4.77 -5.68
N MET A 40 -4.98 -4.01 -4.78
CA MET A 40 -6.42 -3.77 -4.90
C MET A 40 -6.81 -3.01 -6.18
N LEU A 41 -6.03 -2.00 -6.58
CA LEU A 41 -6.29 -1.24 -7.81
C LEU A 41 -6.14 -2.12 -9.06
N GLU A 42 -5.12 -2.97 -9.11
CA GLU A 42 -4.92 -3.98 -10.16
C GLU A 42 -6.11 -4.96 -10.18
N MET A 43 -6.48 -5.50 -9.02
CA MET A 43 -7.63 -6.39 -8.84
C MET A 43 -8.98 -5.77 -9.28
N LEU A 44 -9.17 -4.47 -9.07
CA LEU A 44 -10.37 -3.74 -9.51
C LEU A 44 -10.33 -3.53 -11.02
N LYS A 45 -9.18 -3.15 -11.58
CA LYS A 45 -9.01 -3.01 -13.02
C LYS A 45 -9.30 -4.31 -13.76
N ASP A 46 -8.78 -5.44 -13.28
CA ASP A 46 -9.00 -6.77 -13.85
C ASP A 46 -10.48 -7.19 -13.83
N ARG A 47 -11.24 -6.71 -12.83
CA ARG A 47 -12.68 -6.91 -12.71
C ARG A 47 -13.53 -5.97 -13.59
N GLY A 48 -12.92 -5.14 -14.41
CA GLY A 48 -13.65 -4.24 -15.31
C GLY A 48 -14.00 -2.87 -14.71
N PHE A 49 -13.41 -2.50 -13.57
CA PHE A 49 -13.53 -1.14 -13.05
C PHE A 49 -12.67 -0.14 -13.84
N ALA A 50 -13.11 1.11 -13.88
CA ALA A 50 -12.45 2.22 -14.56
C ALA A 50 -11.34 2.80 -13.67
N ILE A 51 -10.26 2.03 -13.51
CA ILE A 51 -9.04 2.48 -12.81
C ILE A 51 -8.04 3.04 -13.85
N PRO A 52 -7.59 4.30 -13.72
CA PRO A 52 -6.55 4.86 -14.59
C PRO A 52 -5.18 4.26 -14.26
N ASN A 53 -4.33 4.05 -15.27
CA ASN A 53 -2.99 3.48 -15.07
C ASN A 53 -2.13 4.36 -14.16
N SER A 54 -2.31 5.69 -14.20
CA SER A 54 -1.60 6.63 -13.32
C SER A 54 -1.79 6.35 -11.82
N GLU A 55 -2.93 5.76 -11.42
CA GLU A 55 -3.15 5.35 -10.03
C GLU A 55 -2.43 4.04 -9.65
N ILE A 56 -2.18 3.16 -10.62
CA ILE A 56 -1.44 1.89 -10.42
C ILE A 56 0.08 2.14 -10.46
N ASP A 57 0.49 3.05 -11.33
CA ASP A 57 1.89 3.42 -11.55
C ASP A 57 2.41 4.43 -10.51
N THR A 58 1.56 4.85 -9.56
CA THR A 58 1.96 5.69 -8.43
C THR A 58 3.13 5.05 -7.67
N THR A 59 4.17 5.85 -7.41
CA THR A 59 5.35 5.44 -6.66
C THR A 59 5.10 5.44 -5.15
N LEU A 60 5.93 4.71 -4.40
CA LEU A 60 5.86 4.71 -2.93
C LEU A 60 6.08 6.12 -2.34
N GLN A 61 6.94 6.92 -2.96
CA GLN A 61 7.20 8.30 -2.55
C GLN A 61 5.94 9.16 -2.70
N GLU A 62 5.31 9.15 -3.87
CA GLU A 62 4.07 9.90 -4.12
C GLU A 62 2.93 9.44 -3.18
N PHE A 63 2.86 8.14 -2.90
CA PHE A 63 1.90 7.61 -1.93
C PHE A 63 2.11 8.23 -0.55
N ARG A 64 3.36 8.36 -0.09
CA ARG A 64 3.69 8.97 1.20
C ARG A 64 3.52 10.47 1.23
N GLU A 65 3.79 11.16 0.14
CA GLU A 65 3.49 12.59 0.02
C GLU A 65 1.98 12.84 0.16
N LYS A 66 1.15 11.94 -0.37
CA LYS A 66 -0.32 12.05 -0.32
C LYS A 66 -0.94 11.61 1.01
N TYR A 67 -0.50 10.48 1.55
CA TYR A 67 -1.11 9.81 2.71
C TYR A 67 -0.29 9.90 4.00
N GLY A 68 0.98 10.32 3.90
CA GLY A 68 1.92 10.40 5.01
C GLY A 68 2.65 9.08 5.27
N GLN A 69 3.63 9.15 6.18
CA GLN A 69 4.37 8.00 6.67
C GLN A 69 3.55 7.07 7.55
N ARG A 70 2.43 7.55 8.12
CA ARG A 70 1.48 6.74 8.90
C ARG A 70 0.07 7.02 8.36
N PRO A 71 -0.33 6.33 7.28
CA PRO A 71 -1.55 6.66 6.58
C PRO A 71 -2.78 6.29 7.41
N ASP A 72 -3.76 7.18 7.44
CA ASP A 72 -5.08 6.92 8.03
C ASP A 72 -5.89 6.00 7.11
N VAL A 73 -6.40 4.90 7.65
CA VAL A 73 -7.16 3.88 6.92
C VAL A 73 -8.40 4.47 6.27
N GLU A 74 -9.08 5.44 6.91
CA GLU A 74 -10.25 6.10 6.32
C GLU A 74 -9.89 6.86 5.04
N ARG A 75 -8.71 7.47 5.00
CA ARG A 75 -8.22 8.22 3.83
C ARG A 75 -7.77 7.30 2.69
N LEU A 76 -7.52 6.02 2.97
CA LEU A 76 -7.12 5.03 1.96
C LEU A 76 -8.28 4.43 1.17
N ARG A 77 -9.54 4.76 1.51
CA ARG A 77 -10.74 4.28 0.81
C ARG A 77 -10.63 4.49 -0.70
N ILE A 78 -10.95 3.44 -1.45
CA ILE A 78 -10.97 3.44 -2.91
C ILE A 78 -12.42 3.52 -3.37
N SER A 79 -12.72 4.42 -4.30
CA SER A 79 -14.02 4.50 -4.97
C SER A 79 -13.78 4.43 -6.47
N ALA A 80 -14.36 3.42 -7.13
CA ALA A 80 -14.20 3.19 -8.55
C ALA A 80 -15.55 2.92 -9.21
N MET A 81 -15.72 3.41 -10.44
CA MET A 81 -16.90 3.14 -11.24
C MET A 81 -16.66 1.94 -12.15
N HIS A 82 -17.65 1.08 -12.33
CA HIS A 82 -17.56 -0.01 -13.29
C HIS A 82 -17.67 0.52 -14.73
N ARG A 83 -16.87 -0.01 -15.67
CA ARG A 83 -16.74 0.57 -17.03
C ARG A 83 -18.02 0.50 -17.87
N THR A 84 -18.85 -0.51 -17.63
CA THR A 84 -20.02 -0.83 -18.48
C THR A 84 -21.34 -0.87 -17.72
N ASP A 85 -21.30 -0.80 -16.39
CA ASP A 85 -22.49 -0.88 -15.55
C ASP A 85 -22.43 0.23 -14.51
N LEU A 86 -23.02 1.38 -14.85
CA LEU A 86 -23.05 2.57 -13.98
C LEU A 86 -23.94 2.38 -12.73
N THR A 87 -24.64 1.25 -12.63
CA THR A 87 -25.54 0.90 -11.52
C THR A 87 -24.85 0.14 -10.39
N ASN A 88 -23.72 -0.54 -10.68
CA ASN A 88 -22.97 -1.33 -9.71
C ASN A 88 -21.86 -0.51 -9.04
N LYS A 89 -22.25 0.40 -8.14
CA LYS A 89 -21.31 1.09 -7.24
C LYS A 89 -20.90 0.15 -6.10
N ALA A 90 -19.76 -0.53 -6.25
CA ALA A 90 -19.20 -1.37 -5.20
C ALA A 90 -18.33 -0.52 -4.24
N SER A 91 -18.71 -0.48 -2.97
CA SER A 91 -17.92 0.14 -1.89
C SER A 91 -17.39 -0.97 -1.00
N TYR A 92 -16.14 -1.40 -1.22
CA TYR A 92 -15.50 -2.41 -0.38
C TYR A 92 -14.80 -1.73 0.79
N PRO A 93 -15.09 -2.09 2.06
CA PRO A 93 -14.24 -1.74 3.18
C PRO A 93 -12.90 -2.44 3.02
N SER A 94 -11.82 -1.69 3.16
CA SER A 94 -10.47 -2.22 3.11
C SER A 94 -10.22 -3.16 4.30
N PHE A 95 -9.74 -4.36 3.96
CA PHE A 95 -9.21 -5.44 4.81
C PHE A 95 -10.22 -6.44 5.40
N LEU A 96 -10.21 -7.67 4.85
CA LEU A 96 -10.60 -8.87 5.59
C LEU A 96 -9.52 -9.16 6.65
N SER A 97 -10.04 -9.42 7.86
CA SER A 97 -9.50 -10.01 9.10
C SER A 97 -8.01 -10.31 9.25
#